data_AF-A0A7V9S3F8-F1
#
_entry.id   AF-A0A7V9S3F8-F1
#
_cell.length_a   1.000
_cell.length_b   1.000
_cell.length_c   1.000
_cell.angle_alpha   90.00
_cell.angle_beta   90.00
_cell.angle_gamma   90.00
#
_symmetry.space_group_name_H-M   'P 1'
#
loop_
_entity.id
_entity.type
_entity.pdbx_description
1 polymer ?
#
loop_
_entity_poly.entity_id
_entity_poly.type
_entity_poly.pdbx_seq_one_letter_code
_entity_poly.pdbx_strand_id
1 'polypeptide(L)'
;MKAKLLSSAFGLFSLFQVQAQITINSADVAQIGTAYFQVNDESPILLPGSAGANQTWNFSGVNAHTFASYNLVDPAATPNTGAFATATVAAEDENLNYIYLKNNSSELTIVGAHFSGFDVPFNPNEKVLEFPQLTIQLFLI
;
A
#
# COMPACT_ATOMS: atom_id res chain seq x y z
N MET A 1 36.57 -36.92 35.17
CA MET A 1 35.20 -36.74 34.65
C MET A 1 34.92 -35.25 34.48
N LYS A 2 35.13 -34.68 33.29
CA LYS A 2 34.91 -33.24 33.00
C LYS A 2 34.41 -33.10 31.56
N ALA A 3 33.13 -33.42 31.31
CA ALA A 3 32.51 -33.24 29.99
C ALA A 3 30.97 -33.23 30.05
N LYS A 4 30.35 -32.77 31.15
CA LYS A 4 28.88 -32.80 31.31
C LYS A 4 28.20 -31.44 31.47
N LEU A 5 28.93 -30.33 31.38
CA LEU A 5 28.36 -28.99 31.56
C LEU A 5 28.04 -28.23 30.25
N LEU A 6 28.40 -28.78 29.08
CA LEU A 6 28.22 -28.05 27.82
C LEU A 6 26.84 -28.24 27.16
N SER A 7 26.02 -29.19 27.63
CA SER A 7 24.69 -29.46 27.04
C SER A 7 23.58 -28.53 27.55
N SER A 8 23.76 -27.84 28.68
CA SER A 8 22.76 -26.92 29.22
C SER A 8 22.81 -25.51 28.60
N ALA A 9 23.89 -25.15 27.90
CA ALA A 9 24.02 -23.84 27.26
C ALA A 9 23.31 -23.75 25.89
N PHE A 10 23.03 -24.88 25.24
CA PHE A 10 22.40 -24.92 23.92
C PHE A 10 20.87 -24.77 23.97
N GLY A 11 20.25 -24.96 25.14
CA GLY A 11 18.79 -24.87 25.32
C GLY A 11 18.26 -23.44 25.46
N LEU A 12 19.07 -22.48 25.90
CA LEU A 12 18.64 -21.09 26.15
C LEU A 12 18.61 -20.20 24.91
N PHE A 13 19.20 -20.61 23.78
CA PHE A 13 19.23 -19.80 22.55
C PHE A 13 17.95 -19.89 21.70
N SER A 14 16.98 -20.72 22.09
CA SER A 14 15.78 -21.03 21.28
C SER A 14 14.59 -20.07 21.49
N LEU A 15 14.72 -19.04 22.33
CA LEU A 15 13.61 -18.13 22.67
C LEU A 15 13.64 -16.78 21.93
N PHE A 16 14.59 -16.57 21.02
CA PHE A 16 14.54 -15.43 20.11
C PHE A 16 13.53 -15.73 19.00
N GLN A 17 12.25 -15.44 19.28
CA GLN A 17 11.23 -15.30 18.25
C GLN A 17 11.73 -14.21 17.29
N VAL A 18 12.24 -14.61 16.12
CA VAL A 18 12.50 -13.70 15.01
C VAL A 18 11.15 -13.15 14.60
N GLN A 19 10.81 -11.94 15.06
CA GLN A 19 9.70 -11.21 14.50
C GLN A 19 10.11 -10.78 13.10
N ALA A 20 9.70 -11.54 12.09
CA ALA A 20 9.81 -11.11 10.71
C ALA A 20 8.90 -9.89 10.53
N GLN A 21 9.50 -8.69 10.59
CA GLN A 21 8.76 -7.47 10.31
C GLN A 21 8.49 -7.40 8.81
N ILE A 22 7.24 -7.13 8.44
CA ILE A 22 6.88 -6.88 7.04
C ILE A 22 7.60 -5.61 6.62
N THR A 23 8.41 -5.72 5.57
CA THR A 23 9.10 -4.59 4.95
C THR A 23 8.42 -4.32 3.62
N ILE A 24 7.85 -3.13 3.48
CA ILE A 24 7.24 -2.66 2.23
C ILE A 24 8.29 -1.85 1.47
N ASN A 25 8.44 -2.15 0.19
CA ASN A 25 9.33 -1.47 -0.73
C ASN A 25 8.65 -1.21 -2.08
N SER A 26 9.36 -0.57 -3.00
CA SER A 26 8.84 -0.19 -4.31
C SER A 26 8.31 -1.35 -5.16
N ALA A 27 8.81 -2.58 -4.93
CA ALA A 27 8.35 -3.77 -5.65
C ALA A 27 6.99 -4.28 -5.16
N ASP A 28 6.54 -3.85 -3.97
CA ASP A 28 5.23 -4.18 -3.43
C ASP A 28 4.12 -3.28 -3.99
N VAL A 29 4.49 -2.20 -4.69
CA VAL A 29 3.54 -1.38 -5.46
C VAL A 29 3.12 -2.18 -6.70
N ALA A 30 1.81 -2.25 -6.92
CA ALA A 30 1.24 -2.95 -8.06
C ALA A 30 1.83 -2.44 -9.40
N GLN A 31 2.07 -3.37 -10.32
CA GLN A 31 2.77 -3.13 -11.58
C GLN A 31 1.78 -2.80 -12.69
N ILE A 32 2.27 -2.18 -13.77
CA ILE A 32 1.49 -1.94 -14.99
C ILE A 32 0.93 -3.27 -15.51
N GLY A 33 -0.32 -3.25 -15.98
CA GLY A 33 -1.07 -4.42 -16.46
C GLY A 33 -1.81 -5.17 -15.35
N THR A 34 -1.74 -4.69 -14.11
CA THR A 34 -2.56 -5.21 -13.01
C THR A 34 -3.80 -4.34 -12.79
N ALA A 35 -4.85 -4.93 -12.23
CA ALA A 35 -6.02 -4.22 -11.75
C ALA A 35 -6.15 -4.42 -10.24
N TYR A 36 -6.59 -3.38 -9.53
CA TYR A 36 -7.00 -3.50 -8.14
C TYR A 36 -8.45 -3.06 -7.98
N PHE A 37 -9.13 -3.69 -7.03
CA PHE A 37 -10.51 -3.40 -6.71
C PHE A 37 -10.56 -2.74 -5.34
N GLN A 38 -11.19 -1.58 -5.30
CA GLN A 38 -11.54 -0.90 -4.07
C GLN A 38 -13.02 -1.17 -3.78
N VAL A 39 -13.30 -1.54 -2.54
CA VAL A 39 -14.66 -1.74 -2.06
C VAL A 39 -14.86 -0.82 -0.87
N ASN A 40 -15.92 -0.02 -0.89
CA ASN A 40 -16.30 0.81 0.24
C ASN A 40 -17.48 0.18 1.00
N ASP A 41 -17.40 0.20 2.32
CA ASP A 41 -18.50 -0.12 3.22
C ASP A 41 -19.03 1.18 3.85
N GLU A 42 -20.24 1.58 3.45
CA GLU A 42 -20.91 2.79 3.96
C GLU A 42 -21.82 2.51 5.18
N SER A 43 -21.75 1.31 5.76
CA SER A 43 -22.56 0.94 6.92
C SER A 43 -22.23 1.82 8.14
N PRO A 44 -23.24 2.37 8.83
CA PRO A 44 -23.03 3.36 9.90
C PRO A 44 -22.43 2.79 11.19
N ILE A 45 -22.30 1.46 11.33
CA ILE A 45 -21.85 0.82 12.58
C ILE A 45 -20.83 -0.28 12.27
N LEU A 46 -19.57 0.13 12.14
CA LEU A 46 -18.41 -0.76 12.28
C LEU A 46 -17.60 -0.27 13.47
N LEU A 47 -17.55 -1.07 14.54
CA LEU A 47 -16.67 -0.80 15.67
C LEU A 47 -15.36 -1.56 15.43
N PRO A 48 -14.19 -0.89 15.40
CA PRO A 48 -12.90 -1.54 15.17
C PRO A 48 -12.45 -2.46 16.32
N GLY A 49 -13.32 -2.72 17.30
CA GLY A 49 -12.98 -3.46 18.52
C GLY A 49 -12.05 -2.68 19.45
N SER A 50 -11.46 -3.38 20.42
CA SER A 50 -10.50 -2.81 21.36
C SER A 50 -9.14 -2.58 20.69
N ALA A 51 -8.45 -1.50 21.05
CA ALA A 51 -7.07 -1.26 20.64
C ALA A 51 -6.07 -2.07 21.50
N GLY A 52 -4.87 -2.32 20.97
CA GLY A 52 -3.76 -2.92 21.73
C GLY A 52 -3.01 -3.99 20.94
N ALA A 53 -1.94 -4.53 21.55
CA ALA A 53 -1.22 -5.67 20.99
C ALA A 53 -2.08 -6.95 21.04
N ASN A 54 -1.82 -7.88 20.12
CA ASN A 54 -2.43 -9.20 20.06
C ASN A 54 -3.97 -9.18 19.95
N GLN A 55 -4.54 -8.15 19.31
CA GLN A 55 -5.97 -8.10 19.02
C GLN A 55 -6.28 -8.88 17.74
N THR A 56 -7.39 -9.62 17.77
CA THR A 56 -7.99 -10.20 16.56
C THR A 56 -9.13 -9.31 16.12
N TRP A 57 -8.92 -8.53 15.07
CA TRP A 57 -9.97 -7.69 14.49
C TRP A 57 -10.89 -8.55 13.63
N ASN A 58 -12.17 -8.59 14.00
CA ASN A 58 -13.18 -9.33 13.27
C ASN A 58 -13.90 -8.40 12.28
N PHE A 59 -13.58 -8.53 11.00
CA PHE A 59 -14.20 -7.78 9.91
C PHE A 59 -15.35 -8.53 9.22
N SER A 60 -15.90 -9.59 9.83
CA SER A 60 -17.03 -10.36 9.25
C SER A 60 -18.31 -9.54 9.05
N GLY A 61 -18.42 -8.38 9.71
CA GLY A 61 -19.53 -7.45 9.52
C GLY A 61 -19.34 -6.43 8.40
N VAL A 62 -18.17 -6.41 7.74
CA VAL A 62 -17.91 -5.50 6.61
C VAL A 62 -18.66 -5.98 5.38
N ASN A 63 -19.44 -5.10 4.77
CA ASN A 63 -20.22 -5.37 3.57
C ASN A 63 -19.68 -4.57 2.38
N ALA A 64 -19.72 -5.18 1.20
CA ALA A 64 -19.35 -4.51 -0.03
C ALA A 64 -20.53 -3.68 -0.57
N HIS A 65 -20.48 -2.36 -0.43
CA HIS A 65 -21.54 -1.48 -0.94
C HIS A 65 -21.21 -0.93 -2.32
N THR A 66 -20.04 -0.30 -2.48
CA THR A 66 -19.59 0.24 -3.76
C THR A 66 -18.31 -0.44 -4.20
N PHE A 67 -18.18 -0.63 -5.51
CA PHE A 67 -17.01 -1.23 -6.16
C PHE A 67 -16.41 -0.20 -7.10
N ALA A 68 -15.10 0.01 -7.00
CA ALA A 68 -14.33 0.76 -7.95
C ALA A 68 -13.19 -0.13 -8.44
N SER A 69 -13.05 -0.25 -9.76
CA SER A 69 -11.92 -0.92 -10.39
C SER A 69 -10.94 0.11 -10.91
N TYR A 70 -9.66 -0.15 -10.69
CA TYR A 70 -8.58 0.67 -11.21
C TYR A 70 -7.58 -0.20 -11.96
N ASN A 71 -7.28 0.17 -13.20
CA ASN A 71 -6.26 -0.47 -14.01
C ASN A 71 -4.96 0.32 -13.92
N LEU A 72 -3.85 -0.36 -13.67
CA LEU A 72 -2.54 0.27 -13.73
C LEU A 72 -2.00 0.21 -15.15
N VAL A 73 -1.82 1.36 -15.77
CA VAL A 73 -1.39 1.52 -17.15
C VAL A 73 -0.10 2.33 -17.24
N ASP A 74 0.56 2.23 -18.40
CA ASP A 74 1.73 3.06 -18.71
C ASP A 74 1.29 4.52 -18.90
N PRO A 75 1.83 5.50 -18.14
CA PRO A 75 1.53 6.91 -18.34
C PRO A 75 1.77 7.40 -19.77
N ALA A 76 2.74 6.83 -20.48
CA ALA A 76 3.04 7.19 -21.87
C ALA A 76 1.94 6.74 -22.86
N ALA A 77 1.10 5.77 -22.48
CA ALA A 77 -0.06 5.34 -23.25
C ALA A 77 -1.31 6.20 -22.99
N THR A 78 -1.28 7.06 -21.97
CA THR A 78 -2.41 7.93 -21.63
C THR A 78 -2.42 9.21 -22.47
N PRO A 79 -3.58 9.83 -22.73
CA PRO A 79 -3.66 11.09 -23.47
C PRO A 79 -2.93 12.27 -22.79
N ASN A 80 -2.74 12.21 -21.48
CA ASN A 80 -2.25 13.33 -20.67
C ASN A 80 -0.76 13.23 -20.31
N THR A 81 0.00 12.38 -21.02
CA THR A 81 1.44 12.15 -20.76
C THR A 81 2.27 13.44 -20.65
N GLY A 82 1.92 14.47 -21.41
CA GLY A 82 2.63 15.76 -21.39
C GLY A 82 2.51 16.51 -20.06
N ALA A 83 1.37 16.42 -19.37
CA ALA A 83 1.14 17.06 -18.08
C ALA A 83 1.82 16.31 -16.92
N PHE A 84 2.07 15.00 -17.09
CA PHE A 84 2.55 14.10 -16.04
C PHE A 84 3.82 13.34 -16.45
N ALA A 85 4.76 14.02 -17.12
CA ALA A 85 5.96 13.40 -17.70
C ALA A 85 6.91 12.69 -16.70
N THR A 86 6.76 12.93 -15.40
CA THR A 86 7.56 12.28 -14.36
C THR A 86 6.90 11.05 -13.74
N ALA A 87 5.65 10.75 -14.12
CA ALA A 87 4.92 9.58 -13.65
C ALA A 87 5.53 8.31 -14.23
N THR A 88 5.50 7.24 -13.43
CA THR A 88 5.95 5.90 -13.82
C THR A 88 4.79 4.92 -13.93
N VAL A 89 3.63 5.25 -13.36
CA VAL A 89 2.40 4.46 -13.42
C VAL A 89 1.19 5.40 -13.39
N ALA A 90 0.13 5.05 -14.11
CA ALA A 90 -1.16 5.73 -14.04
C ALA A 90 -2.23 4.73 -13.58
N ALA A 91 -3.04 5.10 -12.59
CA ALA A 91 -4.20 4.34 -12.17
C ALA A 91 -5.44 4.91 -12.86
N GLU A 92 -6.02 4.12 -13.76
CA GLU A 92 -7.17 4.46 -14.61
C GLU A 92 -8.45 3.89 -14.02
N ASP A 93 -9.48 4.72 -13.85
CA ASP A 93 -10.83 4.26 -13.50
C ASP A 93 -11.69 3.94 -14.74
N GLU A 94 -12.91 3.44 -14.52
CA GLU A 94 -13.86 3.09 -15.60
C GLU A 94 -14.31 4.29 -16.47
N ASN A 95 -14.07 5.52 -16.02
CA ASN A 95 -14.48 6.76 -16.68
C ASN A 95 -13.30 7.49 -17.35
N LEU A 96 -12.15 6.82 -17.53
CA LEU A 96 -10.93 7.42 -18.07
C LEU A 96 -10.43 8.62 -17.22
N ASN A 97 -10.66 8.59 -15.91
CA ASN A 97 -9.93 9.44 -14.98
C ASN A 97 -8.64 8.72 -14.56
N TYR A 98 -7.60 9.51 -14.29
CA TYR A 98 -6.28 8.98 -13.99
C TYR A 98 -5.71 9.60 -12.73
N ILE A 99 -5.13 8.78 -11.87
CA ILE A 99 -4.17 9.24 -10.85
C ILE A 99 -2.78 8.86 -11.35
N TYR A 100 -1.90 9.85 -11.48
CA TYR A 100 -0.53 9.65 -11.94
C TYR A 100 0.41 9.53 -10.76
N LEU A 101 1.14 8.42 -10.67
CA LEU A 101 2.09 8.16 -9.59
C LEU A 101 3.51 8.01 -10.12
N LYS A 102 4.46 8.38 -9.29
CA LYS A 102 5.88 8.12 -9.46
C LYS A 102 6.33 7.17 -8.36
N ASN A 103 6.69 5.95 -8.77
CA ASN A 103 7.25 4.91 -7.94
C ASN A 103 8.75 4.79 -8.23
N ASN A 104 9.58 4.90 -7.20
CA ASN A 104 11.01 4.65 -7.28
C ASN A 104 11.48 3.88 -6.03
N SER A 105 12.76 3.53 -5.97
CA SER A 105 13.31 2.72 -4.87
C SER A 105 13.18 3.34 -3.47
N SER A 106 12.91 4.65 -3.38
CA SER A 106 12.90 5.42 -2.14
C SER A 106 11.51 5.90 -1.73
N GLU A 107 10.58 6.09 -2.66
CA GLU A 107 9.24 6.58 -2.34
C GLU A 107 8.20 6.31 -3.43
N LEU A 108 6.93 6.35 -3.02
CA LEU A 108 5.76 6.44 -3.88
C LEU A 108 5.13 7.82 -3.70
N THR A 109 4.95 8.56 -4.80
CA THR A 109 4.34 9.89 -4.80
C THR A 109 3.23 10.00 -5.83
N ILE A 110 2.22 10.83 -5.57
CA ILE A 110 1.22 11.26 -6.54
C ILE A 110 1.74 12.52 -7.22
N VAL A 111 1.89 12.44 -8.54
CA VAL A 111 2.33 13.55 -9.41
C VAL A 111 1.14 14.47 -9.73
N GLY A 112 -0.07 13.93 -9.70
CA GLY A 112 -1.31 14.66 -9.91
C GLY A 112 -2.40 13.75 -10.45
N ALA A 113 -3.48 14.34 -10.95
CA ALA A 113 -4.62 13.62 -11.46
C ALA A 113 -5.20 14.25 -12.73
N HIS A 114 -5.78 13.42 -13.58
CA HIS A 114 -6.72 13.84 -14.61
C HIS A 114 -8.13 13.48 -14.17
N PHE A 115 -9.01 14.46 -14.06
CA PHE A 115 -10.39 14.24 -13.66
C PHE A 115 -11.35 15.11 -14.46
N SER A 116 -12.39 14.50 -15.03
CA SER A 116 -13.45 15.19 -15.77
C SER A 116 -12.92 16.14 -16.86
N GLY A 117 -11.85 15.75 -17.56
CA GLY A 117 -11.25 16.55 -18.63
C GLY A 117 -10.23 17.61 -18.20
N PHE A 118 -9.92 17.70 -16.90
CA PHE A 118 -8.94 18.64 -16.36
C PHE A 118 -7.70 17.94 -15.85
N ASP A 119 -6.53 18.45 -16.24
CA ASP A 119 -5.24 18.04 -15.70
C ASP A 119 -4.92 18.87 -14.45
N VAL A 120 -4.70 18.19 -13.33
CA VAL A 120 -4.39 18.78 -12.03
C VAL A 120 -3.01 18.27 -11.58
N PRO A 121 -1.90 18.90 -12.04
CA PRO A 121 -0.56 18.56 -11.57
C PRO A 121 -0.35 19.04 -10.13
N PHE A 122 0.31 18.22 -9.32
CA PHE A 122 0.68 18.57 -7.94
C PHE A 122 2.10 19.15 -7.90
N ASN A 123 2.28 20.22 -7.12
CA ASN A 123 3.59 20.82 -6.91
C ASN A 123 3.70 21.42 -5.49
N PRO A 124 4.47 20.80 -4.57
CA PRO A 124 5.24 19.56 -4.79
C PRO A 124 4.34 18.33 -4.98
N ASN A 125 4.90 17.24 -5.50
CA ASN A 125 4.22 15.95 -5.53
C ASN A 125 3.78 15.55 -4.11
N GLU A 126 2.64 14.86 -4.00
CA GLU A 126 2.15 14.36 -2.72
C GLU A 126 2.83 13.03 -2.38
N LYS A 127 3.50 12.95 -1.22
CA LYS A 127 4.15 11.71 -0.77
C LYS A 127 3.12 10.77 -0.17
N VAL A 128 3.03 9.56 -0.72
CA VAL A 128 2.12 8.50 -0.24
C VAL A 128 2.86 7.57 0.72
N LEU A 129 4.02 7.05 0.29
CA LEU A 129 4.83 6.11 1.06
C LEU A 129 6.32 6.40 0.88
N GLU A 130 7.10 6.10 1.91
CA GLU A 130 8.56 6.14 1.87
C GLU A 130 9.09 4.72 2.03
N PHE A 131 10.09 4.34 1.23
CA PHE A 131 10.64 2.99 1.18
C PHE A 131 12.07 2.91 1.74
N PRO A 132 12.45 1.80 2.40
CA PRO A 132 11.54 0.75 2.88
C PRO A 132 10.73 1.21 4.11
N GLN A 133 9.46 0.83 4.19
CA GLN A 133 8.62 1.08 5.36
C GLN A 133 8.39 -0.21 6.15
N LEU A 134 8.52 -0.11 7.48
CA LEU A 134 8.38 -1.25 8.40
C LEU A 134 6.97 -1.41 9.00
N THR A 135 6.07 -0.48 8.67
CA THR A 135 4.69 -0.41 9.20
C THR A 135 3.77 0.17 8.14
N ILE A 136 2.57 -0.38 7.97
CA ILE A 136 1.51 0.26 7.19
C ILE A 136 0.94 1.42 8.02
N GLN A 137 1.14 2.67 7.59
CA GLN A 137 0.27 3.75 8.07
C GLN A 137 -1.02 3.68 7.25
N LEU A 138 -2.08 3.18 7.88
CA LEU A 138 -3.40 3.19 7.27
C LEU A 138 -3.89 4.65 7.23
N PHE A 139 -3.86 5.27 6.05
CA PHE A 139 -4.59 6.51 5.82
C PHE A 139 -6.07 6.13 5.72
N LEU A 140 -6.79 6.28 6.83
CA LEU A 140 -8.25 6.30 6.84
C LEU A 140 -8.65 7.71 6.40
N ILE A 141 -9.10 7.84 5.16
CA ILE A 141 -9.89 8.99 4.68
C ILE A 141 -11.37 8.71 4.87
#